data_AF-A0A8C6HAF2-F1
#
_entry.id   AF-A0A8C6HAF2-F1
#
_cell.length_a   1.000
_cell.length_b   1.000
_cell.length_c   1.000
_cell.angle_alpha   90.00
_cell.angle_beta   90.00
_cell.angle_gamma   90.00
#
_symmetry.space_group_name_H-M   'P 1'
#
loop_
_entity.id
_entity.type
_entity.pdbx_description
1 polymer ?
#
loop_
_entity_poly.entity_id
_entity_poly.type
_entity_poly.pdbx_seq_one_letter_code
_entity_poly.pdbx_strand_id
1 'polypeptide(L)' 'MIKQIYSKPVANIKVNGEKLEAIPLILGTRKGRPLSPYLFNIVLEVLARGIRQQKEIKGIQIVKKRS' A
#
# COMPACT_ATOMS: atom_id res chain seq x y z
N MET A 1 -2.57 20.12 -11.63
CA MET A 1 -3.36 19.12 -10.88
C MET A 1 -2.47 18.08 -10.18
N ILE A 2 -1.59 17.36 -10.89
CA ILE A 2 -0.69 16.34 -10.29
C ILE A 2 0.24 16.96 -9.24
N LYS A 3 0.92 18.08 -9.55
CA LYS A 3 1.89 18.73 -8.65
C LYS A 3 1.34 19.05 -7.24
N GLN A 4 0.06 19.42 -7.14
CA GLN A 4 -0.61 19.69 -5.85
C GLN A 4 -0.85 18.41 -5.03
N ILE A 5 -1.11 17.29 -5.69
CA ILE A 5 -1.27 15.99 -5.02
C ILE A 5 0.06 15.56 -4.40
N TYR A 6 1.21 15.90 -5.01
CA TYR A 6 2.55 15.53 -4.54
C TYR A 6 3.23 16.59 -3.66
N SER A 7 2.75 17.83 -3.65
CA SER A 7 3.28 18.88 -2.78
C SER A 7 2.75 18.73 -1.35
N LYS A 8 3.64 18.40 -0.40
CA LYS A 8 3.43 18.52 1.06
C LYS A 8 2.00 18.17 1.53
N PRO A 9 1.58 16.90 1.43
CA PRO A 9 0.23 16.50 1.82
C PRO A 9 0.00 16.73 3.32
N VAL A 10 -1.18 17.24 3.66
CA VAL A 10 -1.62 17.49 5.04
C VAL A 10 -2.77 16.55 5.37
N ALA A 11 -2.68 15.83 6.49
CA ALA A 11 -3.73 14.95 6.97
C ALA A 11 -4.67 15.69 7.92
N ASN A 12 -5.97 15.55 7.69
CA ASN A 12 -7.01 15.96 8.63
C ASN A 12 -7.48 14.70 9.39
N ILE A 13 -7.23 14.64 10.69
CA ILE A 13 -7.60 13.48 11.53
C ILE A 13 -8.83 13.87 12.35
N LYS A 14 -9.81 12.95 12.42
CA LYS A 14 -11.01 13.10 13.26
C LYS A 14 -10.97 12.03 14.35
N VAL A 15 -11.02 12.43 15.62
CA VAL A 15 -11.07 11.54 16.78
C VAL A 15 -12.35 11.82 17.54
N ASN A 16 -13.18 10.79 17.76
CA ASN A 16 -14.43 10.87 18.53
C ASN A 16 -15.39 12.01 18.15
N GLY A 17 -15.41 12.44 16.89
CA GLY A 17 -16.27 13.55 16.46
C GLY A 17 -15.53 14.87 16.28
N GLU A 18 -14.38 15.03 16.93
CA GLU A 18 -13.60 16.26 16.95
C GLU A 18 -12.50 16.22 15.89
N LYS A 19 -12.37 17.34 15.18
CA LYS A 19 -11.35 17.50 14.14
C LYS A 19 -10.07 18.03 14.79
N LEU A 20 -8.98 17.27 14.67
CA LEU A 20 -7.67 17.70 15.11
C LEU A 20 -7.02 18.63 14.08
N GLU A 21 -6.03 19.41 14.54
CA GLU A 21 -5.22 20.25 13.67
C GLU A 21 -4.56 19.44 12.55
N ALA A 22 -4.38 20.10 11.41
CA ALA A 22 -3.97 19.43 10.19
C ALA A 22 -2.47 19.10 10.25
N ILE A 23 -2.11 17.82 10.20
CA ILE A 23 -0.74 17.34 10.41
C ILE A 23 -0.02 17.20 9.06
N PRO A 24 1.16 17.82 8.85
CA PRO A 24 1.94 17.61 7.64
C PRO A 24 2.46 16.17 7.60
N LEU A 25 2.17 15.45 6.52
CA LEU A 25 2.66 14.09 6.31
C LEU A 25 4.10 14.15 5.75
N ILE A 26 5.08 14.09 6.65
CA ILE A 26 6.51 14.25 6.31
C ILE A 26 7.11 12.94 5.78
N LEU A 27 6.67 11.77 6.27
CA LEU A 27 7.11 10.44 5.85
C LEU A 27 5.99 9.43 6.15
N GLY A 28 5.52 8.73 5.13
CA GLY A 28 4.53 7.67 5.29
C GLY A 28 4.17 7.11 3.93
N THR A 29 4.06 5.78 3.85
CA THR A 29 3.50 5.08 2.69
C THR A 29 2.15 5.71 2.42
N ARG A 30 2.06 6.58 1.40
CA ARG A 30 0.76 6.96 0.87
C ARG A 30 0.03 5.64 0.71
N LYS A 31 -1.16 5.49 1.30
CA LYS A 31 -2.10 4.50 0.80
C LYS A 31 -2.36 4.96 -0.62
N GLY A 32 -1.50 4.48 -1.52
CA GLY A 32 -1.48 4.86 -2.90
C GLY A 32 -2.88 4.59 -3.38
N ARG A 33 -3.43 5.54 -4.12
CA ARG A 33 -4.55 5.28 -5.00
C ARG A 33 -4.31 3.87 -5.56
N PRO A 34 -5.24 2.91 -5.40
CA PRO A 34 -5.06 1.63 -6.03
C PRO A 34 -4.75 1.96 -7.50
N LEU A 35 -3.61 1.49 -8.01
CA LEU A 35 -3.54 1.14 -9.42
C LEU A 35 -4.89 0.49 -9.73
N SER A 36 -5.54 0.87 -10.83
CA SER A 36 -6.86 0.33 -11.15
C SER A 36 -6.84 -1.18 -10.87
N PRO A 37 -7.87 -1.77 -10.25
CA PRO A 37 -7.81 -3.15 -9.77
C PRO A 37 -7.22 -4.13 -10.80
N TYR A 38 -7.49 -3.86 -12.08
CA TYR A 38 -6.90 -4.52 -13.23
C TYR A 38 -5.37 -4.37 -13.38
N LEU A 39 -4.83 -3.15 -13.34
CA LEU A 39 -3.37 -2.91 -13.40
C LEU A 39 -2.64 -3.50 -12.19
N PHE A 40 -3.26 -3.46 -11.02
CA PHE A 40 -2.71 -4.09 -9.82
C PHE A 40 -2.59 -5.61 -10.00
N ASN A 41 -3.62 -6.26 -10.55
CA ASN A 41 -3.59 -7.69 -10.85
C ASN A 41 -2.51 -8.05 -11.87
N ILE A 42 -2.31 -7.25 -12.92
CA ILE A 42 -1.24 -7.47 -13.90
C ILE A 42 0.14 -7.41 -13.24
N VAL A 43 0.37 -6.40 -12.40
CA VAL A 43 1.65 -6.26 -11.67
C VAL A 43 1.89 -7.45 -10.74
N LEU A 44 0.86 -7.91 -10.02
CA LEU A 44 0.95 -9.09 -9.16
C LEU A 44 1.22 -10.38 -9.96
N GLU A 45 0.62 -10.53 -11.14
CA GLU A 45 0.84 -11.70 -12.00
C GLU A 45 2.28 -11.75 -12.53
N VAL A 46 2.82 -10.60 -12.98
CA VAL A 46 4.21 -10.48 -13.42
C VAL A 46 5.17 -10.79 -12.27
N LEU A 47 4.90 -10.26 -11.07
CA LEU A 47 5.68 -10.56 -9.87
C LEU A 47 5.62 -12.05 -9.50
N ALA A 48 4.43 -12.66 -9.51
CA ALA A 48 4.26 -14.09 -9.22
C ALA A 48 5.00 -14.98 -10.22
N ARG A 49 5.02 -14.59 -11.50
CA ARG A 49 5.82 -15.28 -12.54
C ARG A 49 7.32 -15.17 -12.28
N GLY A 50 7.82 -13.98 -11.94
CA GLY A 50 9.22 -13.78 -11.57
C GLY A 50 9.63 -14.62 -10.35
N ILE A 51 8.79 -14.66 -9.32
CA ILE A 51 9.03 -15.45 -8.11
C ILE A 51 9.05 -16.97 -8.42
N ARG A 52 8.12 -17.45 -9.26
CA ARG A 52 8.10 -18.87 -9.67
C ARG A 52 9.34 -19.27 -10.49
N GLN A 53 9.90 -18.34 -11.25
CA GLN A 53 11.13 -18.57 -12.03
C GLN A 53 12.39 -18.50 -11.17
N GLN A 54 12.36 -17.74 -10.08
CA GLN A 54 13.44 -17.71 -9.08
C GLN A 54 13.40 -18.97 -8.22
N LYS A 55 14.16 -19.99 -8.65
CA LYS A 55 14.32 -21.30 -7.97
C LYS A 55 14.87 -21.21 -6.55
N GLU A 56 15.43 -20.07 -6.16
CA GLU A 56 16.04 -19.83 -4.85
C GLU A 56 15.06 -19.28 -3.81
N ILE A 57 13.88 -18.80 -4.22
CA ILE A 57 12.86 -18.35 -3.27
C ILE A 57 12.19 -19.57 -2.64
N LYS A 58 12.62 -19.92 -1.43
CA LYS A 58 11.93 -20.89 -0.58
C LYS A 58 10.63 -20.27 -0.06
N GLY A 59 9.51 -20.95 -0.30
CA GLY A 59 8.21 -20.54 0.24
C GLY A 59 8.18 -20.64 1.77
N ILE A 60 7.36 -19.79 2.39
CA ILE A 60 7.07 -19.86 3.83
C ILE A 60 5.85 -20.75 4.02
N GLN A 61 6.01 -21.86 4.76
CA GLN A 61 4.89 -22.75 5.07
C GLN A 61 4.12 -22.18 6.27
N ILE A 62 2.96 -21.57 6.00
CA ILE A 62 2.08 -21.06 7.05
C ILE A 62 1.29 -22.25 7.63
N VAL A 63 1.69 -22.73 8.80
CA VAL A 63 0.91 -23.71 9.56
C VAL A 63 -0.30 -22.98 10.15
N LYS A 64 -1.50 -23.28 9.66
CA LYS A 64 -2.75 -22.77 10.25
C LYS A 64 -2.97 -23.45 11.60
N LYS A 65 -2.65 -22.77 12.70
CA LYS A 65 -3.06 -23.21 14.04
C LYS A 65 -4.58 -23.01 14.13
N ARG A 66 -5.35 -24.11 14.09
CA ARG A 66 -6.77 -24.07 14.44
C ARG A 66 -6.85 -23.85 15.95
N SER A 67 -7.55 -22.79 16.35
CA SER A 67 -8.06 -22.58 17.70
C SER A 67 -9.53 -22.98 17.72
#